data_AF-A0A942V486-F1
#
_entry.id   AF-A0A942V486-F1
#
_cell.length_a   1.000
_cell.length_b   1.000
_cell.length_c   1.000
_cell.angle_alpha   90.00
_cell.angle_beta   90.00
_cell.angle_gamma   90.00
#
_symmetry.space_group_name_H-M   'P 1'
#
loop_
_entity.id
_entity.type
_entity.pdbx_description
1 polymer ?
#
loop_
_entity_poly.entity_id
_entity_poly.type
_entity_poly.pdbx_seq_one_letter_code
_entity_poly.pdbx_strand_id
1 'polypeptide(L)'
;MNVEFLLYAKFDNKRVIPIRDRLFKAIVSSLNEVNINPLIMLSEYSVIENENTLIYSFHPTADPIYFEYKENTLFVTVSTGTFGAGYHKFIINILDRLSRRLDITFEENEDYKDPSGYFKERDFNKLKKFFIDSLADYSKMLLEHHDKGFGNFMIAMPYDYPIIEKEYFALSTLGYWGKTWFTDLIAANEEDKKVFAEDFFIWNDEEMNAQFWFKSLISMIWLYFPFREIIDDKEKKLYKEIIYSFEEAYKRDKNLRYPYNILIKVAEYLDDSNLVKFIEENKNNVASNINIGFRTEKARYTIAGGFTMILPMRMNMNRSDKTLVEFRDINIYIAMQVYTFSNEETDIIMDYVIKQMDIADEDKGKPLNIKIESNDIKNIAYEKKLDNEDNIITVAAITNKLALLIWFTYNGEENREICLDAIKSIRIDD
;
A
#
# COMPACT_ATOMS: atom_id res chain seq x y z
N MET A 1 -0.21 14.38 -7.36
CA MET A 1 0.11 14.83 -8.73
C MET A 1 -0.60 13.88 -9.67
N ASN A 2 -1.58 14.36 -10.44
CA ASN A 2 -2.42 13.47 -11.25
C ASN A 2 -1.95 13.52 -12.72
N VAL A 3 -0.95 12.70 -13.06
CA VAL A 3 -0.55 12.47 -14.46
C VAL A 3 -1.16 11.15 -14.89
N GLU A 4 -2.44 11.22 -15.22
CA GLU A 4 -3.20 10.11 -15.78
C GLU A 4 -3.23 10.26 -17.29
N PHE A 5 -3.00 9.15 -18.01
CA PHE A 5 -3.30 9.11 -19.43
C PHE A 5 -4.32 8.04 -19.73
N LEU A 6 -5.15 8.37 -20.72
CA LEU A 6 -6.35 7.65 -21.09
C LEU A 6 -6.27 7.36 -22.59
N LEU A 7 -6.35 6.09 -22.96
CA LEU A 7 -6.30 5.66 -24.36
C LEU A 7 -7.42 4.66 -24.64
N TYR A 8 -7.84 4.57 -25.89
CA TYR A 8 -8.84 3.58 -26.30
C TYR A 8 -8.46 2.89 -27.60
N ALA A 9 -8.93 1.66 -27.78
CA ALA A 9 -8.77 0.90 -29.02
C ALA A 9 -10.08 0.20 -29.41
N LYS A 10 -10.52 0.40 -30.65
CA LYS A 10 -11.73 -0.24 -31.20
C LYS A 10 -11.35 -1.51 -31.95
N PHE A 11 -12.06 -2.60 -31.70
CA PHE A 11 -11.89 -3.84 -32.47
C PHE A 11 -12.64 -3.75 -33.80
N ASP A 12 -11.99 -4.10 -34.92
CA ASP A 12 -12.66 -4.19 -36.22
C ASP A 12 -13.60 -5.42 -36.25
N ASN A 13 -14.87 -5.19 -36.57
CA ASN A 13 -15.96 -6.18 -36.64
C ASN A 13 -15.71 -7.35 -37.62
N LYS A 14 -14.61 -7.34 -38.37
CA LYS A 14 -14.26 -8.35 -39.39
C LYS A 14 -13.49 -9.56 -38.86
N ARG A 15 -12.98 -9.52 -37.63
CA ARG A 15 -12.28 -10.67 -37.01
C ARG A 15 -13.07 -11.20 -35.83
N VAL A 16 -12.83 -12.46 -35.47
CA VAL A 16 -13.42 -13.10 -34.29
C VAL A 16 -13.16 -12.19 -33.09
N ILE A 17 -14.19 -11.48 -32.64
CA ILE A 17 -14.13 -10.66 -31.45
C ILE A 17 -13.70 -11.60 -30.33
N PRO A 18 -12.53 -11.40 -29.71
CA PRO A 18 -12.16 -12.23 -28.60
C PRO A 18 -13.23 -12.02 -27.53
N ILE A 19 -13.92 -13.10 -27.15
CA ILE A 19 -14.73 -13.12 -25.92
C ILE A 19 -13.85 -12.49 -24.84
N ARG A 20 -14.38 -11.53 -24.09
CA ARG A 20 -13.66 -10.73 -23.09
C ARG A 20 -12.62 -11.54 -22.29
N ASP A 21 -12.97 -12.72 -21.80
CA ASP A 21 -12.05 -13.58 -21.06
C ASP A 21 -10.81 -14.01 -21.86
N ARG A 22 -10.99 -14.28 -23.17
CA ARG A 22 -9.87 -14.54 -24.09
C ARG A 22 -9.04 -13.29 -24.32
N LEU A 23 -9.67 -12.12 -24.42
CA LEU A 23 -8.94 -10.85 -24.53
C LEU A 23 -8.07 -10.62 -23.30
N PHE A 24 -8.64 -10.73 -22.10
CA PHE A 24 -7.88 -10.53 -20.85
C PHE A 24 -6.79 -11.58 -20.66
N LYS A 25 -7.04 -12.86 -20.97
CA LYS A 25 -5.98 -13.88 -20.99
C LYS A 25 -4.88 -13.56 -21.99
N ALA A 26 -5.23 -13.03 -23.16
CA ALA A 26 -4.25 -12.61 -24.16
C ALA A 26 -3.43 -11.41 -23.67
N ILE A 27 -4.06 -10.41 -23.03
CA ILE A 27 -3.38 -9.27 -22.42
C ILE A 27 -2.41 -9.76 -21.34
N VAL A 28 -2.89 -10.51 -20.34
CA VAL A 28 -2.04 -11.04 -19.25
C VAL A 28 -0.89 -11.89 -19.79
N SER A 29 -1.14 -12.76 -20.77
CA SER A 29 -0.10 -13.55 -21.43
C SER A 29 0.93 -12.67 -22.14
N SER A 30 0.52 -11.55 -22.71
CA SER A 30 1.43 -10.60 -23.39
C SER A 30 2.27 -9.82 -22.38
N LEU A 31 1.72 -9.50 -21.22
CA LEU A 31 2.40 -8.73 -20.18
C LEU A 31 3.44 -9.57 -19.42
N ASN A 32 3.19 -10.88 -19.27
CA ASN A 32 4.04 -11.82 -18.51
C ASN A 32 5.20 -12.44 -19.29
N GLU A 33 5.39 -12.13 -20.57
CA GLU A 33 6.50 -12.73 -21.33
C GLU A 33 7.88 -12.26 -20.83
N VAL A 34 8.77 -13.23 -20.60
CA VAL A 34 10.05 -13.10 -19.87
C VAL A 34 11.04 -12.08 -20.47
N ASN A 35 10.85 -11.65 -21.72
CA ASN A 35 11.65 -10.59 -22.37
C ASN A 35 10.98 -9.20 -22.36
N ILE A 36 9.81 -9.08 -21.74
CA ILE A 36 8.98 -7.87 -21.80
C ILE A 36 9.01 -7.09 -20.49
N ASN A 37 9.08 -7.78 -19.37
CA ASN A 37 8.90 -7.15 -18.08
C ASN A 37 9.96 -7.63 -17.06
N PRO A 38 11.05 -6.89 -16.86
CA PRO A 38 12.01 -7.21 -15.78
C PRO A 38 11.39 -7.09 -14.37
N LEU A 39 10.16 -6.57 -14.26
CA LEU A 39 9.35 -6.49 -13.05
C LEU A 39 8.36 -7.66 -12.91
N ILE A 40 8.48 -8.75 -13.68
CA ILE A 40 7.59 -9.93 -13.54
C ILE A 40 7.50 -10.41 -12.10
N MET A 41 8.64 -10.44 -11.40
CA MET A 41 8.71 -10.82 -9.97
C MET A 41 7.85 -9.94 -9.07
N LEU A 42 7.66 -8.68 -9.46
CA LEU A 42 6.95 -7.65 -8.73
C LEU A 42 5.50 -7.45 -9.21
N SER A 43 5.13 -8.10 -10.32
CA SER A 43 3.86 -7.86 -10.99
C SER A 43 2.73 -8.69 -10.40
N GLU A 44 1.54 -8.11 -10.38
CA GLU A 44 0.32 -8.74 -9.88
C GLU A 44 -0.85 -8.36 -10.78
N TYR A 45 -1.87 -9.22 -10.86
CA TYR A 45 -3.08 -8.91 -11.62
C TYR A 45 -4.33 -9.47 -10.95
N SER A 46 -5.45 -8.82 -11.19
CA SER A 46 -6.77 -9.25 -10.73
C SER A 46 -7.83 -8.84 -11.76
N VAL A 47 -8.99 -9.51 -11.70
CA VAL A 47 -10.15 -9.16 -12.54
C VAL A 47 -11.28 -8.77 -11.58
N ILE A 48 -11.83 -7.56 -11.73
CA ILE A 48 -12.79 -6.95 -10.80
C ILE A 48 -14.16 -6.73 -11.47
N GLU A 49 -15.23 -6.65 -10.65
CA GLU A 49 -16.63 -6.21 -10.91
C GLU A 49 -17.26 -6.56 -12.27
N ASN A 50 -18.32 -7.39 -12.26
CA ASN A 50 -19.04 -7.87 -13.47
C ASN A 50 -18.10 -8.47 -14.56
N GLU A 51 -16.85 -8.76 -14.18
CA GLU A 51 -15.76 -9.30 -14.99
C GLU A 51 -15.30 -8.39 -16.15
N ASN A 52 -15.65 -7.10 -16.20
CA ASN A 52 -15.37 -6.20 -17.34
C ASN A 52 -14.06 -5.41 -17.25
N THR A 53 -13.36 -5.47 -16.13
CA THR A 53 -12.11 -4.74 -15.91
C THR A 53 -11.01 -5.68 -15.48
N LEU A 54 -9.91 -5.69 -16.25
CA LEU A 54 -8.65 -6.31 -15.86
C LEU A 54 -7.75 -5.26 -15.23
N ILE A 55 -7.26 -5.53 -14.03
CA ILE A 55 -6.30 -4.69 -13.31
C ILE A 55 -4.95 -5.39 -13.35
N TYR A 56 -3.92 -4.68 -13.75
CA TYR A 56 -2.56 -5.20 -13.80
C TYR A 56 -1.60 -4.21 -13.14
N SER A 57 -0.83 -4.66 -12.16
CA SER A 57 0.23 -3.90 -11.52
C SER A 57 1.60 -4.39 -12.02
N PHE A 58 2.42 -3.46 -12.50
CA PHE A 58 3.81 -3.74 -12.87
C PHE A 58 4.77 -3.61 -11.69
N HIS A 59 4.37 -2.89 -10.64
CA HIS A 59 5.21 -2.63 -9.47
C HIS A 59 4.31 -2.45 -8.24
N PRO A 60 4.66 -2.97 -7.05
CA PRO A 60 3.77 -3.00 -5.88
C PRO A 60 3.45 -1.61 -5.31
N THR A 61 4.19 -0.60 -5.78
CA THR A 61 4.10 0.80 -5.34
C THR A 61 3.75 1.76 -6.48
N ALA A 62 3.42 1.22 -7.67
CA ALA A 62 2.88 1.99 -8.78
C ALA A 62 1.36 1.82 -8.82
N ASP A 63 0.66 2.83 -9.35
CA ASP A 63 -0.74 2.66 -9.69
C ASP A 63 -0.87 1.57 -10.78
N PRO A 64 -1.84 0.66 -10.66
CA PRO A 64 -2.06 -0.36 -11.67
C PRO A 64 -2.62 0.26 -12.95
N ILE A 65 -2.43 -0.46 -14.07
CA ILE A 65 -3.12 -0.18 -15.32
C ILE A 65 -4.48 -0.89 -15.31
N TYR A 66 -5.51 -0.15 -15.73
CA TYR A 66 -6.87 -0.64 -15.84
C TYR A 66 -7.20 -0.84 -17.31
N PHE A 67 -7.65 -2.05 -17.65
CA PHE A 67 -8.14 -2.43 -18.96
C PHE A 67 -9.64 -2.71 -18.86
N GLU A 68 -10.46 -1.75 -19.28
CA GLU A 68 -11.92 -1.91 -19.31
C GLU A 68 -12.37 -2.28 -20.72
N TYR A 69 -13.15 -3.35 -20.85
CA TYR A 69 -13.71 -3.77 -22.14
C TYR A 69 -15.21 -3.53 -22.19
N LYS A 70 -15.63 -2.59 -23.05
CA LYS A 70 -17.04 -2.20 -23.22
C LYS A 70 -17.35 -1.92 -24.70
N GLU A 71 -18.49 -2.44 -25.18
CA GLU A 71 -19.01 -2.13 -26.53
C GLU A 71 -17.94 -2.27 -27.65
N ASN A 72 -17.21 -3.38 -27.65
CA ASN A 72 -16.11 -3.65 -28.60
C ASN A 72 -14.96 -2.61 -28.57
N THR A 73 -14.81 -1.91 -27.46
CA THR A 73 -13.75 -0.93 -27.22
C THR A 73 -12.99 -1.34 -25.95
N LEU A 74 -11.67 -1.33 -26.04
CA LEU A 74 -10.77 -1.46 -24.90
C LEU A 74 -10.36 -0.06 -24.45
N PHE A 75 -10.70 0.31 -23.24
CA PHE A 75 -10.25 1.53 -22.58
C PHE A 75 -9.08 1.22 -21.66
N VAL A 76 -8.10 2.10 -21.65
CA VAL A 76 -6.88 1.99 -20.84
C VAL A 76 -6.75 3.24 -19.97
N THR A 77 -6.66 3.03 -18.67
CA THR A 77 -6.42 4.08 -17.70
C THR A 77 -5.20 3.73 -16.86
N VAL A 78 -4.29 4.69 -16.69
CA VAL A 78 -3.13 4.54 -15.80
C VAL A 78 -2.69 5.89 -15.27
N SER A 79 -2.44 5.96 -13.96
CA SER A 79 -1.73 7.07 -13.33
C SER A 79 -0.24 6.75 -13.28
N THR A 80 0.58 7.69 -13.74
CA THR A 80 2.04 7.55 -13.80
C THR A 80 2.77 8.62 -13.00
N GLY A 81 2.02 9.58 -12.46
CA GLY A 81 2.55 10.83 -11.92
C GLY A 81 3.68 10.60 -10.94
N THR A 82 3.42 9.92 -9.84
CA THR A 82 4.40 9.82 -8.75
C THR A 82 5.50 8.80 -8.99
N PHE A 83 5.38 7.99 -10.05
CA PHE A 83 6.40 7.01 -10.40
C PHE A 83 7.46 7.60 -11.34
N GLY A 84 7.07 8.53 -12.23
CA GLY A 84 7.98 9.34 -13.04
C GLY A 84 7.94 9.05 -14.54
N ALA A 85 8.71 9.85 -15.29
CA ALA A 85 8.75 9.84 -16.76
C ALA A 85 9.19 8.49 -17.36
N GLY A 86 10.11 7.78 -16.70
CA GLY A 86 10.60 6.47 -17.14
C GLY A 86 9.49 5.41 -17.15
N TYR A 87 8.67 5.40 -16.10
CA TYR A 87 7.50 4.51 -16.03
C TYR A 87 6.43 4.86 -17.06
N HIS A 88 6.17 6.16 -17.25
CA HIS A 88 5.23 6.60 -18.30
C HIS A 88 5.66 6.10 -19.69
N LYS A 89 6.93 6.29 -20.06
CA LYS A 89 7.49 5.74 -21.29
C LYS A 89 7.35 4.21 -21.35
N PHE A 90 7.62 3.52 -20.26
CA PHE A 90 7.50 2.07 -20.19
C PHE A 90 6.08 1.59 -20.49
N ILE A 91 5.05 2.20 -19.89
CA ILE A 91 3.67 1.81 -20.16
C ILE A 91 3.31 2.03 -21.63
N ILE A 92 3.71 3.17 -22.20
CA ILE A 92 3.48 3.46 -23.62
C ILE A 92 4.14 2.39 -24.52
N ASN A 93 5.36 1.95 -24.20
CA ASN A 93 6.04 0.86 -24.92
C ASN A 93 5.32 -0.49 -24.78
N ILE A 94 4.72 -0.77 -23.61
CA ILE A 94 3.90 -1.95 -23.37
C ILE A 94 2.64 -1.90 -24.24
N LEU A 95 1.97 -0.74 -24.31
CA LEU A 95 0.78 -0.56 -25.15
C LEU A 95 1.09 -0.73 -26.63
N ASP A 96 2.25 -0.24 -27.12
CA ASP A 96 2.69 -0.48 -28.49
C ASP A 96 2.89 -1.99 -28.79
N ARG A 97 3.34 -2.77 -27.79
CA ARG A 97 3.50 -4.23 -27.95
C ARG A 97 2.14 -4.94 -27.94
N LEU A 98 1.25 -4.54 -27.04
CA LEU A 98 -0.12 -5.04 -26.99
C LEU A 98 -0.87 -4.74 -28.29
N SER A 99 -0.70 -3.53 -28.82
CA SER A 99 -1.23 -3.10 -30.13
C SER A 99 -0.83 -4.07 -31.24
N ARG A 100 0.47 -4.36 -31.38
CA ARG A 100 0.98 -5.30 -32.41
C ARG A 100 0.46 -6.73 -32.21
N ARG A 101 0.36 -7.20 -30.97
CA ARG A 101 -0.03 -8.59 -30.67
C ARG A 101 -1.52 -8.85 -30.83
N LEU A 102 -2.33 -7.88 -30.42
CA LEU A 102 -3.79 -7.97 -30.52
C LEU A 102 -4.31 -7.44 -31.86
N ASP A 103 -3.43 -6.86 -32.69
CA ASP A 103 -3.75 -6.17 -33.94
C ASP A 103 -4.81 -5.08 -33.72
N ILE A 104 -4.57 -4.24 -32.72
CA ILE A 104 -5.42 -3.09 -32.34
C ILE A 104 -4.61 -1.80 -32.41
N THR A 105 -5.29 -0.66 -32.59
CA THR A 105 -4.65 0.66 -32.56
C THR A 105 -5.18 1.45 -31.37
N PHE A 106 -4.29 1.89 -30.50
CA PHE A 106 -4.64 2.84 -29.44
C PHE A 106 -4.69 4.26 -30.01
N GLU A 107 -5.70 5.02 -29.61
CA GLU A 107 -5.98 6.37 -30.08
C GLU A 107 -6.29 7.32 -28.91
N GLU A 108 -6.16 8.62 -29.19
CA GLU A 108 -6.59 9.70 -28.29
C GLU A 108 -7.85 10.38 -28.84
N ASN A 109 -8.63 11.01 -27.96
CA ASN A 109 -9.69 11.96 -28.29
C ASN A 109 -9.73 13.10 -27.24
N GLU A 110 -10.81 13.88 -27.20
CA GLU A 110 -10.94 15.00 -26.25
C GLU A 110 -10.95 14.57 -24.78
N ASP A 111 -11.58 13.42 -24.49
CA ASP A 111 -11.75 12.86 -23.15
C ASP A 111 -10.64 11.86 -22.77
N TYR A 112 -9.99 11.23 -23.76
CA TYR A 112 -8.97 10.19 -23.60
C TYR A 112 -7.67 10.64 -24.25
N LYS A 113 -6.72 11.20 -23.48
CA LYS A 113 -5.43 11.65 -24.02
C LYS A 113 -4.29 11.48 -23.03
N ASP A 114 -3.06 11.50 -23.54
CA ASP A 114 -1.87 11.72 -22.74
C ASP A 114 -1.60 13.22 -22.56
N PRO A 115 -1.75 13.78 -21.35
CA PRO A 115 -1.54 15.20 -21.10
C PRO A 115 -0.09 15.65 -21.29
N SER A 116 0.88 14.72 -21.27
CA SER A 116 2.28 15.04 -21.52
C SER A 116 2.62 15.18 -23.01
N GLY A 117 1.75 14.68 -23.90
CA GLY A 117 1.97 14.62 -25.35
C GLY A 117 2.97 13.54 -25.79
N TYR A 118 3.53 12.76 -24.87
CA TYR A 118 4.53 11.75 -25.16
C TYR A 118 4.00 10.62 -26.06
N PHE A 119 2.73 10.21 -25.90
CA PHE A 119 2.10 9.20 -26.74
C PHE A 119 2.22 9.51 -28.25
N LYS A 120 2.16 10.79 -28.63
CA LYS A 120 2.32 11.25 -30.01
C LYS A 120 3.76 11.60 -30.37
N GLU A 121 4.42 12.39 -29.53
CA GLU A 121 5.72 12.99 -29.88
C GLU A 121 6.91 12.06 -29.64
N ARG A 122 6.79 11.13 -28.68
CA ARG A 122 7.86 10.19 -28.27
C ARG A 122 9.17 10.88 -27.86
N ASP A 123 9.10 12.15 -27.47
CA ASP A 123 10.24 12.95 -26.98
C ASP A 123 10.40 12.80 -25.45
N PHE A 124 11.40 12.03 -25.05
CA PHE A 124 11.62 11.73 -23.63
C PHE A 124 12.11 12.94 -22.83
N ASN A 125 12.82 13.89 -23.45
CA ASN A 125 13.29 15.09 -22.75
C ASN A 125 12.12 16.02 -22.42
N LYS A 126 11.17 16.16 -23.36
CA LYS A 126 9.91 16.87 -23.08
C LYS A 126 9.10 16.18 -21.99
N LEU A 127 9.03 14.86 -22.00
CA LEU A 127 8.37 14.09 -20.94
C LEU A 127 9.01 14.34 -19.57
N LYS A 128 10.35 14.25 -19.45
CA LYS A 128 11.04 14.57 -18.18
C LYS A 128 10.74 15.99 -17.71
N LYS A 129 10.78 16.96 -18.63
CA LYS A 129 10.44 18.36 -18.29
C LYS A 129 8.99 18.50 -17.81
N PHE A 130 8.05 17.86 -18.49
CA PHE A 130 6.64 17.85 -18.09
C PHE A 130 6.44 17.32 -16.66
N PHE A 131 7.13 16.22 -16.30
CA PHE A 131 7.06 15.67 -14.94
C PHE A 131 7.69 16.59 -13.88
N ILE A 132 8.81 17.25 -14.20
CA ILE A 132 9.43 18.24 -13.31
C ILE A 132 8.49 19.43 -13.06
N ASP A 133 7.91 19.98 -14.13
CA ASP A 133 7.01 21.12 -14.04
C ASP A 133 5.72 20.73 -13.28
N SER A 134 5.19 19.54 -13.53
CA SER A 134 4.03 18.97 -12.81
C SER A 134 4.30 18.80 -11.31
N LEU A 135 5.51 18.37 -10.95
CA LEU A 135 5.92 18.21 -9.55
C LEU A 135 6.02 19.57 -8.85
N ALA A 136 6.56 20.58 -9.53
CA ALA A 136 6.62 21.95 -9.01
C ALA A 136 5.22 22.54 -8.79
N ASP A 137 4.29 22.35 -9.74
CA ASP A 137 2.91 22.84 -9.60
C ASP A 137 2.15 22.10 -8.51
N TYR A 138 2.32 20.78 -8.40
CA TYR A 138 1.78 20.00 -7.29
C TYR A 138 2.34 20.47 -5.93
N SER A 139 3.62 20.83 -5.88
CA SER A 139 4.27 21.36 -4.67
C SER A 139 3.68 22.68 -4.23
N LYS A 140 3.41 23.61 -5.17
CA LYS A 140 2.71 24.87 -4.88
C LYS A 140 1.33 24.60 -4.30
N MET A 141 0.59 23.69 -4.92
CA MET A 141 -0.74 23.29 -4.47
C MET A 141 -0.70 22.74 -3.03
N LEU A 142 0.25 21.86 -2.69
CA LEU A 142 0.38 21.33 -1.33
C LEU A 142 0.65 22.44 -0.30
N LEU A 143 1.53 23.38 -0.60
CA LEU A 143 1.83 24.51 0.29
C LEU A 143 0.61 25.43 0.48
N GLU A 144 -0.13 25.73 -0.58
CA GLU A 144 -1.35 26.52 -0.51
C GLU A 144 -2.45 25.85 0.34
N HIS A 145 -2.60 24.53 0.22
CA HIS A 145 -3.52 23.78 1.08
C HIS A 145 -3.06 23.76 2.52
N HIS A 146 -1.74 23.61 2.75
CA HIS A 146 -1.18 23.68 4.08
C HIS A 146 -1.49 25.02 4.76
N ASP A 147 -1.31 26.13 4.04
CA ASP A 147 -1.55 27.46 4.59
C ASP A 147 -3.05 27.74 4.85
N LYS A 148 -3.95 26.93 4.25
CA LYS A 148 -5.39 26.90 4.55
C LYS A 148 -5.76 25.98 5.73
N GLY A 149 -4.78 25.38 6.40
CA GLY A 149 -4.97 24.53 7.58
C GLY A 149 -5.10 23.03 7.30
N PHE A 150 -4.89 22.59 6.05
CA PHE A 150 -4.77 21.16 5.74
C PHE A 150 -3.36 20.64 6.09
N GLY A 151 -3.21 19.35 6.35
CA GLY A 151 -1.92 18.75 6.68
C GLY A 151 -1.92 17.24 6.43
N ASN A 152 -0.82 16.56 6.81
CA ASN A 152 -0.68 15.11 6.69
C ASN A 152 -0.94 14.58 5.25
N PHE A 153 -0.36 15.22 4.24
CA PHE A 153 -0.60 14.88 2.84
C PHE A 153 -0.06 13.48 2.49
N MET A 154 -0.89 12.64 1.89
CA MET A 154 -0.48 11.34 1.35
C MET A 154 -0.31 11.44 -0.17
N ILE A 155 0.91 11.29 -0.66
CA ILE A 155 1.25 11.49 -2.07
C ILE A 155 1.42 10.13 -2.75
N ALA A 156 0.42 9.74 -3.54
CA ALA A 156 0.32 8.44 -4.22
C ALA A 156 0.65 7.25 -3.32
N MET A 157 0.02 7.27 -2.15
CA MET A 157 -0.08 6.08 -1.33
C MET A 157 -1.19 5.19 -1.87
N PRO A 158 -1.15 3.88 -1.58
CA PRO A 158 -2.29 3.00 -1.83
C PRO A 158 -3.59 3.60 -1.29
N TYR A 159 -4.70 3.48 -2.03
CA TYR A 159 -5.98 4.13 -1.70
C TYR A 159 -6.53 3.77 -0.31
N ASP A 160 -6.25 2.56 0.16
CA ASP A 160 -6.67 2.00 1.43
C ASP A 160 -5.58 2.05 2.51
N TYR A 161 -4.53 2.85 2.30
CA TYR A 161 -3.45 2.97 3.26
C TYR A 161 -3.92 3.66 4.55
N PRO A 162 -3.65 3.09 5.74
CA PRO A 162 -4.21 3.60 6.98
C PRO A 162 -3.55 4.93 7.40
N ILE A 163 -4.28 5.72 8.20
CA ILE A 163 -3.80 7.01 8.69
C ILE A 163 -2.75 6.76 9.78
N ILE A 164 -1.51 7.18 9.53
CA ILE A 164 -0.42 7.05 10.49
C ILE A 164 -0.66 8.03 11.65
N GLU A 165 -0.61 7.52 12.89
CA GLU A 165 -0.78 8.29 14.12
C GLU A 165 0.53 9.01 14.48
N LYS A 166 0.93 9.93 13.61
CA LYS A 166 2.15 10.74 13.70
C LYS A 166 1.95 12.04 12.94
N GLU A 167 2.52 13.14 13.43
CA GLU A 167 2.54 14.39 12.67
C GLU A 167 3.57 14.33 11.53
N TYR A 168 3.14 14.70 10.33
CA TYR A 168 4.02 14.86 9.17
C TYR A 168 3.47 15.92 8.22
N PHE A 169 4.35 16.55 7.44
CA PHE A 169 3.88 17.46 6.39
C PHE A 169 3.29 16.66 5.23
N ALA A 170 4.11 15.80 4.60
CA ALA A 170 3.68 14.88 3.58
C ALA A 170 4.42 13.55 3.70
N LEU A 171 3.85 12.52 3.10
CA LEU A 171 4.50 11.23 2.91
C LEU A 171 4.26 10.73 1.49
N SER A 172 5.18 9.91 0.99
CA SER A 172 5.04 9.16 -0.26
C SER A 172 5.54 7.73 -0.05
N THR A 173 5.49 6.93 -1.11
CA THR A 173 6.07 5.58 -1.13
C THR A 173 7.58 5.55 -0.83
N LEU A 174 8.28 6.68 -0.86
CA LEU A 174 9.71 6.78 -0.50
C LEU A 174 9.98 7.35 0.90
N GLY A 175 8.94 7.63 1.69
CA GLY A 175 9.06 8.10 3.08
C GLY A 175 8.42 9.45 3.33
N TYR A 176 8.84 10.09 4.43
CA TYR A 176 8.34 11.40 4.84
C TYR A 176 9.04 12.55 4.10
N TRP A 177 8.27 13.59 3.77
CA TRP A 177 8.75 14.79 3.10
C TRP A 177 8.41 16.03 3.94
N GLY A 178 9.44 16.83 4.25
CA GLY A 178 9.27 18.08 4.98
C GLY A 178 8.77 19.22 4.11
N LYS A 179 8.06 20.19 4.71
CA LYS A 179 7.59 21.41 4.02
C LYS A 179 8.70 22.16 3.28
N THR A 180 9.90 22.18 3.86
CA THR A 180 11.07 22.87 3.28
C THR A 180 11.48 22.26 1.95
N TRP A 181 11.42 20.94 1.80
CA TRP A 181 11.76 20.26 0.54
C TRP A 181 10.92 20.79 -0.65
N PHE A 182 9.61 20.94 -0.44
CA PHE A 182 8.71 21.48 -1.47
C PHE A 182 8.92 22.98 -1.73
N THR A 183 9.27 23.73 -0.69
CA THR A 183 9.57 25.16 -0.81
C THR A 183 10.86 25.38 -1.60
N ASP A 184 11.89 24.57 -1.32
CA ASP A 184 13.19 24.63 -1.99
C ASP A 184 13.05 24.21 -3.47
N LEU A 185 12.26 23.18 -3.77
CA LEU A 185 11.95 22.77 -5.16
C LEU A 185 11.33 23.92 -5.97
N ILE A 186 10.39 24.66 -5.40
CA ILE A 186 9.72 25.77 -6.11
C ILE A 186 10.69 26.92 -6.38
N ALA A 187 11.60 27.19 -5.44
CA ALA A 187 12.61 28.24 -5.55
C ALA A 187 13.82 27.84 -6.41
N ALA A 188 14.00 26.55 -6.67
CA ALA A 188 15.14 26.00 -7.40
C ALA A 188 15.19 26.46 -8.87
N ASN A 189 16.41 26.58 -9.42
CA ASN A 189 16.61 26.75 -10.85
C ASN A 189 16.33 25.43 -11.61
N GLU A 190 16.31 25.46 -12.94
CA GLU A 190 15.97 24.29 -13.75
C GLU A 190 16.90 23.08 -13.57
N GLU A 191 18.18 23.30 -13.24
CA GLU A 191 19.12 22.19 -13.03
C GLU A 191 18.96 21.55 -11.66
N ASP A 192 18.78 22.36 -10.63
CA ASP A 192 18.50 21.87 -9.28
C ASP A 192 17.15 21.14 -9.22
N LYS A 193 16.14 21.61 -9.96
CA LYS A 193 14.84 20.91 -10.10
C LYS A 193 14.98 19.49 -10.67
N LYS A 194 15.97 19.23 -11.53
CA LYS A 194 16.23 17.87 -12.02
C LYS A 194 16.70 16.96 -10.90
N VAL A 195 17.55 17.47 -10.00
CA VAL A 195 18.00 16.74 -8.81
C VAL A 195 16.83 16.46 -7.87
N PHE A 196 15.96 17.43 -7.62
CA PHE A 196 14.74 17.20 -6.83
C PHE A 196 13.80 16.15 -7.46
N ALA A 197 13.62 16.18 -8.78
CA ALA A 197 12.81 15.18 -9.47
C ALA A 197 13.47 13.80 -9.46
N GLU A 198 14.80 13.73 -9.55
CA GLU A 198 15.54 12.50 -9.30
C GLU A 198 15.29 12.02 -7.87
N ASP A 199 15.36 12.84 -6.83
CA ASP A 199 15.09 12.37 -5.46
C ASP A 199 13.65 11.88 -5.26
N PHE A 200 12.67 12.52 -5.90
CA PHE A 200 11.24 12.25 -5.69
C PHE A 200 10.70 11.05 -6.47
N PHE A 201 11.10 10.89 -7.74
CA PHE A 201 10.55 9.84 -8.60
C PHE A 201 11.32 8.53 -8.45
N ILE A 202 10.56 7.42 -8.37
CA ILE A 202 11.13 6.06 -8.38
C ILE A 202 11.81 5.79 -9.73
N TRP A 203 11.16 6.16 -10.83
CA TRP A 203 11.62 5.90 -12.19
C TRP A 203 11.52 7.14 -13.09
N ASN A 204 12.55 7.98 -13.02
CA ASN A 204 12.63 9.21 -13.82
C ASN A 204 13.39 9.04 -15.15
N ASP A 205 14.29 8.05 -15.23
CA ASP A 205 15.18 7.85 -16.37
C ASP A 205 14.65 6.86 -17.40
N GLU A 206 15.22 6.91 -18.59
CA GLU A 206 14.76 6.10 -19.72
C GLU A 206 14.94 4.59 -19.48
N GLU A 207 15.99 4.24 -18.73
CA GLU A 207 16.36 2.88 -18.38
C GLU A 207 16.08 2.57 -16.91
N MET A 208 15.88 1.29 -16.60
CA MET A 208 15.85 0.79 -15.22
C MET A 208 17.28 0.71 -14.66
N ASN A 209 17.82 1.87 -14.32
CA ASN A 209 19.16 2.03 -13.76
C ASN A 209 19.24 1.60 -12.28
N ALA A 210 20.41 1.76 -11.66
CA ALA A 210 20.60 1.39 -10.25
C ALA A 210 19.64 2.12 -9.30
N GLN A 211 19.35 3.40 -9.58
CA GLN A 211 18.46 4.22 -8.75
C GLN A 211 17.02 3.73 -8.79
N PHE A 212 16.53 3.29 -9.94
CA PHE A 212 15.22 2.67 -10.07
C PHE A 212 15.07 1.47 -9.12
N TRP A 213 16.01 0.51 -9.19
CA TRP A 213 15.97 -0.70 -8.37
C TRP A 213 16.16 -0.39 -6.88
N PHE A 214 17.03 0.57 -6.55
CA PHE A 214 17.24 1.01 -5.18
C PHE A 214 15.98 1.66 -4.60
N LYS A 215 15.33 2.55 -5.33
CA LYS A 215 14.08 3.19 -4.86
C LYS A 215 12.91 2.23 -4.80
N SER A 216 12.86 1.25 -5.69
CA SER A 216 11.91 0.13 -5.63
C SER A 216 12.09 -0.70 -4.36
N LEU A 217 13.34 -1.03 -4.02
CA LEU A 217 13.70 -1.64 -2.73
C LEU A 217 13.22 -0.79 -1.54
N ILE A 218 13.56 0.50 -1.55
CA ILE A 218 13.22 1.42 -0.45
C ILE A 218 11.71 1.58 -0.31
N SER A 219 10.97 1.65 -1.42
CA SER A 219 9.52 1.83 -1.37
C SER A 219 8.78 0.61 -0.83
N MET A 220 9.22 -0.60 -1.18
CA MET A 220 8.68 -1.83 -0.59
C MET A 220 8.97 -1.93 0.91
N ILE A 221 10.14 -1.51 1.36
CA ILE A 221 10.46 -1.47 2.80
C ILE A 221 9.58 -0.44 3.52
N TRP A 222 9.41 0.76 2.96
CA TRP A 222 8.58 1.80 3.56
C TRP A 222 7.13 1.35 3.74
N LEU A 223 6.55 0.75 2.71
CA LEU A 223 5.12 0.45 2.69
C LEU A 223 4.77 -0.87 3.36
N TYR A 224 5.55 -1.92 3.13
CA TYR A 224 5.04 -3.28 3.31
C TYR A 224 5.86 -4.15 4.26
N PHE A 225 7.16 -3.90 4.42
CA PHE A 225 8.01 -4.75 5.26
C PHE A 225 7.61 -4.63 6.75
N PRO A 226 7.16 -5.72 7.43
CA PRO A 226 6.62 -5.64 8.79
C PRO A 226 7.69 -5.65 9.89
N PHE A 227 8.98 -5.73 9.56
CA PHE A 227 10.10 -5.74 10.54
C PHE A 227 10.11 -6.91 11.53
N ARG A 228 9.62 -8.08 11.11
CA ARG A 228 9.55 -9.31 11.92
C ARG A 228 9.66 -10.55 11.02
N GLU A 229 9.60 -11.75 11.58
CA GLU A 229 9.60 -13.00 10.80
C GLU A 229 8.33 -13.14 9.94
N ILE A 230 8.44 -14.01 8.93
CA ILE A 230 7.40 -14.31 7.94
C ILE A 230 6.27 -15.12 8.58
N ILE A 231 5.02 -14.68 8.41
CA ILE A 231 3.84 -15.43 8.90
C ILE A 231 2.98 -16.05 7.79
N ASP A 232 3.18 -15.68 6.52
CA ASP A 232 2.46 -16.24 5.38
C ASP A 232 3.25 -16.16 4.04
N ASP A 233 2.71 -16.80 3.00
CA ASP A 233 3.34 -16.84 1.67
C ASP A 233 3.39 -15.47 0.98
N LYS A 234 2.48 -14.54 1.31
CA LYS A 234 2.48 -13.18 0.73
C LYS A 234 3.67 -12.39 1.26
N GLU A 235 3.94 -12.47 2.56
CA GLU A 235 5.14 -11.89 3.15
C GLU A 235 6.40 -12.55 2.61
N LYS A 236 6.41 -13.87 2.46
CA LYS A 236 7.55 -14.57 1.84
C LYS A 236 7.84 -14.08 0.42
N LYS A 237 6.79 -13.79 -0.37
CA LYS A 237 6.91 -13.20 -1.70
C LYS A 237 7.54 -11.80 -1.61
N LEU A 238 6.99 -10.91 -0.79
CA LEU A 238 7.52 -9.57 -0.56
C LEU A 238 9.00 -9.57 -0.18
N TYR A 239 9.44 -10.50 0.67
CA TYR A 239 10.83 -10.54 1.13
C TYR A 239 11.77 -10.92 0.00
N LYS A 240 11.34 -11.85 -0.87
CA LYS A 240 12.08 -12.19 -2.09
C LYS A 240 12.13 -11.03 -3.07
N GLU A 241 11.05 -10.25 -3.19
CA GLU A 241 11.01 -9.06 -4.03
C GLU A 241 11.97 -7.98 -3.53
N ILE A 242 12.01 -7.74 -2.21
CA ILE A 242 12.99 -6.85 -1.56
C ILE A 242 14.42 -7.27 -1.89
N ILE A 243 14.76 -8.56 -1.72
CA ILE A 243 16.10 -9.06 -2.04
C ILE A 243 16.40 -8.93 -3.53
N TYR A 244 15.45 -9.26 -4.41
CA TYR A 244 15.63 -9.13 -5.86
C TYR A 244 15.93 -7.68 -6.27
N SER A 245 15.18 -6.71 -5.74
CA SER A 245 15.46 -5.29 -6.00
C SER A 245 16.83 -4.85 -5.45
N PHE A 246 17.25 -5.37 -4.29
CA PHE A 246 18.59 -5.14 -3.77
C PHE A 246 19.66 -5.70 -4.71
N GLU A 247 19.53 -6.94 -5.17
CA GLU A 247 20.50 -7.56 -6.08
C GLU A 247 20.61 -6.80 -7.39
N GLU A 248 19.48 -6.41 -8.00
CA GLU A 248 19.48 -5.66 -9.26
C GLU A 248 20.08 -4.25 -9.11
N ALA A 249 19.82 -3.58 -7.99
CA ALA A 249 20.47 -2.31 -7.66
C ALA A 249 21.98 -2.50 -7.46
N TYR A 250 22.37 -3.47 -6.63
CA TYR A 250 23.76 -3.70 -6.21
C TYR A 250 24.65 -4.15 -7.38
N LYS A 251 24.13 -4.96 -8.30
CA LYS A 251 24.80 -5.32 -9.55
C LYS A 251 25.17 -4.10 -10.39
N ARG A 252 24.35 -3.04 -10.37
CA ARG A 252 24.53 -1.83 -11.17
C ARG A 252 25.32 -0.73 -10.45
N ASP A 253 25.12 -0.56 -9.14
CA ASP A 253 25.87 0.38 -8.32
C ASP A 253 26.00 -0.10 -6.86
N LYS A 254 27.22 -0.41 -6.44
CA LYS A 254 27.54 -0.91 -5.10
C LYS A 254 27.67 0.21 -4.05
N ASN A 255 27.74 1.46 -4.49
CA ASN A 255 28.01 2.61 -3.62
C ASN A 255 26.75 3.31 -3.12
N LEU A 256 25.56 2.83 -3.52
CA LEU A 256 24.29 3.33 -2.98
C LEU A 256 24.19 3.05 -1.48
N ARG A 257 23.34 3.85 -0.81
CA ARG A 257 23.14 3.81 0.65
C ARG A 257 22.16 2.71 1.05
N TYR A 258 22.55 1.45 0.82
CA TYR A 258 21.69 0.30 1.13
C TYR A 258 21.40 0.18 2.64
N PRO A 259 20.17 -0.20 3.02
CA PRO A 259 19.81 -0.45 4.41
C PRO A 259 20.29 -1.84 4.85
N TYR A 260 21.61 -2.03 4.94
CA TYR A 260 22.23 -3.35 5.16
C TYR A 260 21.68 -4.12 6.36
N ASN A 261 21.44 -3.45 7.50
CA ASN A 261 20.88 -4.11 8.69
C ASN A 261 19.49 -4.70 8.45
N ILE A 262 18.67 -4.04 7.62
CA ILE A 262 17.35 -4.54 7.25
C ILE A 262 17.49 -5.68 6.25
N LEU A 263 18.37 -5.55 5.26
CA LEU A 263 18.63 -6.61 4.27
C LEU A 263 19.16 -7.89 4.90
N ILE A 264 20.03 -7.79 5.92
CA ILE A 264 20.50 -8.92 6.71
C ILE A 264 19.31 -9.60 7.40
N LYS A 265 18.45 -8.85 8.09
CA LYS A 265 17.24 -9.42 8.72
C LYS A 265 16.32 -10.09 7.71
N VAL A 266 16.09 -9.47 6.55
CA VAL A 266 15.27 -10.06 5.48
C VAL A 266 15.87 -11.39 5.00
N ALA A 267 17.19 -11.46 4.84
CA ALA A 267 17.90 -12.68 4.47
C ALA A 267 17.83 -13.76 5.58
N GLU A 268 17.96 -13.36 6.85
CA GLU A 268 17.77 -14.25 8.01
C GLU A 268 16.35 -14.82 8.03
N TYR A 269 15.33 -13.99 7.84
CA TYR A 269 13.92 -14.42 7.79
C TYR A 269 13.60 -15.31 6.58
N LEU A 270 14.41 -15.25 5.52
CA LEU A 270 14.32 -16.13 4.36
C LEU A 270 15.14 -17.43 4.52
N ASP A 271 15.83 -17.61 5.66
CA ASP A 271 16.78 -18.69 5.92
C ASP A 271 17.95 -18.77 4.91
N ASP A 272 18.38 -17.63 4.34
CA ASP A 272 19.47 -17.58 3.35
C ASP A 272 20.80 -17.15 3.99
N SER A 273 21.48 -18.10 4.62
CA SER A 273 22.78 -17.85 5.28
C SER A 273 23.88 -17.40 4.30
N ASN A 274 23.80 -17.77 3.02
CA ASN A 274 24.79 -17.34 2.02
C ASN A 274 24.61 -15.85 1.70
N LEU A 275 23.37 -15.40 1.57
CA LEU A 275 23.05 -13.99 1.36
C LEU A 275 23.42 -13.14 2.58
N VAL A 276 23.14 -13.61 3.80
CA VAL A 276 23.58 -12.94 5.04
C VAL A 276 25.09 -12.72 5.01
N LYS A 277 25.87 -13.78 4.75
CA LYS A 277 27.33 -13.70 4.67
C LYS A 277 27.80 -12.74 3.58
N PHE A 278 27.19 -12.81 2.39
CA PHE A 278 27.50 -11.91 1.29
C PHE A 278 27.28 -10.44 1.69
N ILE A 279 26.14 -10.10 2.30
CA ILE A 279 25.85 -8.73 2.72
C ILE A 279 26.82 -8.27 3.81
N GLU A 280 27.12 -9.10 4.80
CA GLU A 280 28.07 -8.79 5.88
C GLU A 280 29.48 -8.52 5.37
N GLU A 281 29.97 -9.30 4.39
CA GLU A 281 31.31 -9.12 3.80
C GLU A 281 31.40 -7.90 2.87
N ASN A 282 30.28 -7.48 2.29
CA ASN A 282 30.24 -6.43 1.26
C ASN A 282 29.58 -5.13 1.71
N LYS A 283 29.07 -5.05 2.95
CA LYS A 283 28.49 -3.82 3.48
C LYS A 283 29.56 -2.73 3.53
N ASN A 284 29.25 -1.59 2.94
CA ASN A 284 30.12 -0.41 3.02
C ASN A 284 29.84 0.36 4.32
N ASN A 285 30.82 1.13 4.81
CA ASN A 285 30.69 1.93 6.04
C ASN A 285 29.84 3.21 5.84
N VAL A 286 29.06 3.31 4.77
CA VAL A 286 28.16 4.44 4.59
C VAL A 286 27.00 4.23 5.55
N ALA A 287 27.08 4.90 6.71
CA ALA A 287 26.06 4.83 7.73
C ALA A 287 24.68 5.20 7.13
N SER A 288 23.81 4.20 7.03
CA SER A 288 22.41 4.41 6.72
C SER A 288 21.72 4.80 8.03
N ASN A 289 21.67 6.11 8.32
CA ASN A 289 20.89 6.67 9.44
C ASN A 289 19.38 6.72 9.12
N ILE A 290 18.91 5.95 8.14
CA ILE A 290 17.56 6.06 7.65
C ILE A 290 16.66 5.18 8.53
N ASN A 291 15.90 5.82 9.41
CA ASN A 291 14.78 5.17 10.10
C ASN A 291 13.66 4.96 9.07
N ILE A 292 13.75 3.86 8.31
CA ILE A 292 12.81 3.52 7.22
C ILE A 292 11.74 2.54 7.70
N GLY A 293 10.55 2.65 7.11
CA GLY A 293 9.44 1.74 7.32
C GLY A 293 8.26 2.38 8.04
N PHE A 294 7.16 2.65 7.34
CA PHE A 294 5.92 3.08 8.00
C PHE A 294 5.34 1.98 8.89
N ARG A 295 5.65 0.71 8.58
CA ARG A 295 5.19 -0.46 9.35
C ARG A 295 5.75 -0.50 10.79
N THR A 296 6.75 0.33 11.13
CA THR A 296 7.21 0.50 12.52
C THR A 296 6.35 1.46 13.33
N GLU A 297 5.46 2.21 12.68
CA GLU A 297 4.60 3.21 13.31
C GLU A 297 3.28 2.57 13.81
N LYS A 298 2.42 3.38 14.42
CA LYS A 298 1.03 3.03 14.71
C LYS A 298 0.11 3.73 13.70
N ALA A 299 -1.02 3.12 13.38
CA ALA A 299 -2.02 3.73 12.51
C ALA A 299 -3.43 3.50 13.04
N ARG A 300 -4.33 4.42 12.67
CA ARG A 300 -5.77 4.30 12.91
C ARG A 300 -6.40 3.50 11.78
N TYR A 301 -7.05 2.41 12.14
CA TYR A 301 -7.78 1.54 11.23
C TYR A 301 -9.27 1.77 11.39
N THR A 302 -9.95 1.98 10.27
CA THR A 302 -11.41 1.95 10.22
C THR A 302 -11.89 0.50 10.25
N ILE A 303 -12.85 0.22 11.12
CA ILE A 303 -13.56 -1.03 11.31
C ILE A 303 -15.00 -0.82 10.79
N ALA A 304 -15.79 -1.89 10.72
CA ALA A 304 -17.20 -1.78 10.36
C ALA A 304 -17.99 -0.86 11.33
N GLY A 305 -19.08 -0.26 10.85
CA GLY A 305 -19.96 0.57 11.67
C GLY A 305 -19.35 1.88 12.19
N GLY A 306 -18.28 2.38 11.56
CA GLY A 306 -17.63 3.64 11.93
C GLY A 306 -16.65 3.53 13.10
N PHE A 307 -16.53 2.35 13.73
CA PHE A 307 -15.52 2.15 14.77
C PHE A 307 -14.11 2.31 14.20
N THR A 308 -13.22 2.92 14.97
CA THR A 308 -11.79 3.01 14.66
C THR A 308 -10.94 2.58 15.84
N MET A 309 -9.74 2.08 15.57
CA MET A 309 -8.78 1.66 16.60
C MET A 309 -7.35 1.91 16.12
N ILE A 310 -6.47 2.29 17.05
CA ILE A 310 -5.04 2.42 16.79
C ILE A 310 -4.36 1.07 16.99
N LEU A 311 -3.64 0.59 15.98
CA LEU A 311 -2.83 -0.62 16.06
C LEU A 311 -1.42 -0.39 15.48
N PRO A 312 -0.41 -1.16 15.92
CA PRO A 312 0.88 -1.21 15.24
C PRO A 312 0.73 -1.55 13.76
N MET A 313 1.40 -0.80 12.90
CA MET A 313 1.29 -1.02 11.46
C MET A 313 1.92 -2.32 10.99
N ARG A 314 2.77 -2.98 11.79
CA ARG A 314 3.35 -4.30 11.44
C ARG A 314 2.33 -5.45 11.34
N MET A 315 1.10 -5.25 11.83
CA MET A 315 0.03 -6.25 11.77
C MET A 315 -0.53 -6.38 10.35
N ASN A 316 -0.87 -7.60 9.93
CA ASN A 316 -1.59 -7.86 8.69
C ASN A 316 -3.09 -7.76 8.95
N MET A 317 -3.79 -6.94 8.16
CA MET A 317 -5.24 -6.82 8.23
C MET A 317 -5.88 -7.72 7.16
N ASN A 318 -6.84 -8.54 7.57
CA ASN A 318 -7.69 -9.31 6.67
C ASN A 318 -9.15 -8.90 6.88
N ARG A 319 -9.88 -8.73 5.76
CA ARG A 319 -11.33 -8.52 5.75
C ARG A 319 -11.94 -9.64 4.93
N SER A 320 -12.54 -10.62 5.62
CA SER A 320 -13.17 -11.79 4.98
C SER A 320 -14.60 -11.49 4.50
N ASP A 321 -15.30 -10.57 5.19
CA ASP A 321 -16.61 -10.03 4.81
C ASP A 321 -16.80 -8.59 5.36
N LYS A 322 -17.99 -7.98 5.18
CA LYS A 322 -18.27 -6.61 5.67
C LYS A 322 -18.31 -6.50 7.21
N THR A 323 -18.29 -7.60 7.94
CA THR A 323 -18.62 -7.65 9.37
C THR A 323 -17.49 -8.17 10.26
N LEU A 324 -16.61 -9.02 9.74
CA LEU A 324 -15.45 -9.56 10.43
C LEU A 324 -14.16 -8.90 9.91
N VAL A 325 -13.42 -8.28 10.83
CA VAL A 325 -12.09 -7.73 10.56
C VAL A 325 -11.09 -8.41 11.47
N GLU A 326 -9.99 -8.88 10.89
CA GLU A 326 -8.94 -9.61 11.59
C GLU A 326 -7.61 -8.88 11.46
N PHE A 327 -6.85 -8.83 12.56
CA PHE A 327 -5.47 -8.36 12.57
C PHE A 327 -4.57 -9.47 13.09
N ARG A 328 -3.45 -9.70 12.40
CA ARG A 328 -2.51 -10.76 12.74
C ARG A 328 -1.07 -10.26 12.84
N ASP A 329 -0.42 -10.67 13.90
CA ASP A 329 1.01 -10.59 14.16
C ASP A 329 1.50 -11.97 14.62
N ILE A 330 2.80 -12.14 14.88
CA ILE A 330 3.34 -13.42 15.39
C ILE A 330 2.71 -13.82 16.73
N ASN A 331 2.62 -12.87 17.66
CA ASN A 331 2.20 -13.10 19.04
C ASN A 331 0.88 -12.40 19.41
N ILE A 332 0.18 -11.84 18.41
CA ILE A 332 -1.09 -11.14 18.60
C ILE A 332 -2.03 -11.52 17.46
N TYR A 333 -3.25 -11.89 17.82
CA TYR A 333 -4.35 -12.07 16.89
C TYR A 333 -5.59 -11.34 17.42
N ILE A 334 -6.18 -10.49 16.58
CA ILE A 334 -7.37 -9.70 16.94
C ILE A 334 -8.47 -10.03 15.95
N ALA A 335 -9.62 -10.47 16.45
CA ALA A 335 -10.82 -10.65 15.64
C ALA A 335 -11.90 -9.69 16.14
N MET A 336 -12.61 -9.05 15.21
CA MET A 336 -13.60 -8.02 15.51
C MET A 336 -14.87 -8.24 14.72
N GLN A 337 -16.00 -8.14 15.41
CA GLN A 337 -17.31 -8.25 14.80
C GLN A 337 -18.23 -7.12 15.25
N VAL A 338 -18.95 -6.54 14.28
CA VAL A 338 -19.88 -5.43 14.53
C VAL A 338 -21.32 -5.88 14.38
N TYR A 339 -22.14 -5.49 15.35
CA TYR A 339 -23.56 -5.78 15.44
C TYR A 339 -24.36 -4.47 15.37
N THR A 340 -25.47 -4.50 14.64
CA THR A 340 -26.42 -3.41 14.52
C THR A 340 -27.73 -3.78 15.21
N PHE A 341 -28.30 -2.83 15.96
CA PHE A 341 -29.50 -3.04 16.76
C PHE A 341 -30.57 -2.02 16.37
N SER A 342 -31.83 -2.46 16.37
CA SER A 342 -32.98 -1.56 16.24
C SER A 342 -33.27 -0.80 17.54
N ASN A 343 -32.81 -1.33 18.68
CA ASN A 343 -32.96 -0.72 19.99
C ASN A 343 -31.85 0.31 20.25
N GLU A 344 -32.18 1.38 20.96
CA GLU A 344 -31.27 2.46 21.34
C GLU A 344 -30.79 2.34 22.81
N GLU A 345 -31.44 1.49 23.60
CA GLU A 345 -31.09 1.28 25.01
C GLU A 345 -29.79 0.48 25.14
N THR A 346 -28.69 1.22 25.37
CA THR A 346 -27.33 0.65 25.52
C THR A 346 -27.22 -0.51 26.51
N ASP A 347 -28.00 -0.49 27.60
CA ASP A 347 -27.95 -1.55 28.62
C ASP A 347 -28.60 -2.86 28.10
N ILE A 348 -29.66 -2.78 27.29
CA ILE A 348 -30.25 -3.95 26.62
C ILE A 348 -29.30 -4.52 25.57
N ILE A 349 -28.64 -3.65 24.81
CA ILE A 349 -27.61 -4.06 23.85
C ILE A 349 -26.46 -4.75 24.59
N MET A 350 -26.02 -4.20 25.72
CA MET A 350 -24.97 -4.79 26.57
C MET A 350 -25.34 -6.19 27.05
N ASP A 351 -26.53 -6.37 27.59
CA ASP A 351 -27.01 -7.68 28.03
C ASP A 351 -27.05 -8.70 26.88
N TYR A 352 -27.42 -8.26 25.67
CA TYR A 352 -27.40 -9.12 24.49
C TYR A 352 -25.97 -9.53 24.08
N VAL A 353 -25.04 -8.57 24.03
CA VAL A 353 -23.65 -8.83 23.62
C VAL A 353 -22.94 -9.69 24.67
N ILE A 354 -23.18 -9.46 25.97
CA ILE A 354 -22.69 -10.33 27.04
C ILE A 354 -23.18 -11.76 26.84
N LYS A 355 -24.43 -11.96 26.44
CA LYS A 355 -24.94 -13.30 26.12
C LYS A 355 -24.26 -13.91 24.90
N GLN A 356 -23.89 -13.12 23.89
CA GLN A 356 -23.09 -13.63 22.77
C GLN A 356 -21.69 -14.08 23.22
N MET A 357 -21.11 -13.40 24.22
CA MET A 357 -19.89 -13.89 24.87
C MET A 357 -20.10 -15.21 25.62
N ASP A 358 -21.30 -15.45 26.19
CA ASP A 358 -21.66 -16.67 26.94
C ASP A 358 -22.09 -17.87 26.09
N ILE A 359 -22.71 -17.65 24.91
CA ILE A 359 -23.24 -18.75 24.06
C ILE A 359 -22.14 -19.72 23.59
N ALA A 360 -20.87 -19.36 23.75
CA ALA A 360 -19.73 -20.25 23.56
C ALA A 360 -19.48 -21.25 24.71
N ASP A 361 -20.28 -21.29 25.79
CA ASP A 361 -20.11 -22.17 26.97
C ASP A 361 -18.73 -22.04 27.67
N GLU A 362 -18.06 -20.90 27.52
CA GLU A 362 -16.73 -20.64 28.08
C GLU A 362 -16.77 -19.76 29.34
N ASP A 363 -15.98 -20.13 30.36
CA ASP A 363 -15.59 -19.23 31.46
C ASP A 363 -15.11 -17.88 30.86
N LYS A 364 -15.76 -16.77 31.23
CA LYS A 364 -15.43 -15.42 30.76
C LYS A 364 -14.06 -14.94 31.23
N GLY A 365 -13.47 -15.59 32.23
CA GLY A 365 -12.25 -15.13 32.89
C GLY A 365 -12.52 -14.00 33.87
N LYS A 366 -11.45 -13.27 34.22
CA LYS A 366 -11.49 -12.22 35.24
C LYS A 366 -11.90 -10.88 34.63
N PRO A 367 -12.78 -10.10 35.28
CA PRO A 367 -13.08 -8.74 34.85
C PRO A 367 -11.80 -7.90 34.77
N LEU A 368 -11.62 -7.18 33.66
CA LEU A 368 -10.49 -6.30 33.43
C LEU A 368 -10.95 -4.85 33.53
N ASN A 369 -10.39 -4.10 34.47
CA ASN A 369 -10.71 -2.69 34.67
C ASN A 369 -9.97 -1.82 33.64
N ILE A 370 -10.48 -1.79 32.41
CA ILE A 370 -9.99 -0.95 31.31
C ILE A 370 -11.17 -0.18 30.71
N LYS A 371 -10.95 1.11 30.45
CA LYS A 371 -11.96 2.00 29.87
C LYS A 371 -11.50 2.50 28.51
N ILE A 372 -12.40 2.48 27.55
CA ILE A 372 -12.22 3.15 26.26
C ILE A 372 -12.20 4.68 26.50
N GLU A 373 -11.28 5.40 25.85
CA GLU A 373 -11.12 6.85 26.08
C GLU A 373 -12.28 7.67 25.55
N SER A 374 -12.95 7.20 24.50
CA SER A 374 -14.16 7.84 23.97
C SER A 374 -15.30 7.83 24.99
N ASN A 375 -15.92 8.97 25.22
CA ASN A 375 -17.04 9.10 26.17
C ASN A 375 -18.35 8.52 25.63
N ASP A 376 -18.47 8.38 24.30
CA ASP A 376 -19.69 7.92 23.63
C ASP A 376 -19.76 6.38 23.51
N ILE A 377 -18.80 5.69 24.12
CA ILE A 377 -18.67 4.24 24.10
C ILE A 377 -18.65 3.71 25.54
N LYS A 378 -19.63 2.88 25.89
CA LYS A 378 -19.58 2.05 27.10
C LYS A 378 -18.86 0.75 26.79
N ASN A 379 -17.98 0.30 27.68
CA ASN A 379 -17.28 -0.96 27.47
C ASN A 379 -17.22 -1.84 28.71
N ILE A 380 -17.08 -3.14 28.46
CA ILE A 380 -16.70 -4.16 29.43
C ILE A 380 -15.58 -4.99 28.83
N ALA A 381 -14.69 -5.49 29.68
CA ALA A 381 -13.60 -6.34 29.25
C ALA A 381 -13.37 -7.46 30.26
N TYR A 382 -13.00 -8.64 29.76
CA TYR A 382 -12.58 -9.78 30.57
C TYR A 382 -11.29 -10.33 30.01
N GLU A 383 -10.46 -10.86 30.91
CA GLU A 383 -9.18 -11.46 30.57
C GLU A 383 -9.09 -12.88 31.12
N LYS A 384 -8.69 -13.81 30.25
CA LYS A 384 -8.59 -15.23 30.55
C LYS A 384 -7.27 -15.77 30.02
N LYS A 385 -6.67 -16.70 30.76
CA LYS A 385 -5.54 -17.50 30.29
C LYS A 385 -6.06 -18.74 29.57
N LEU A 386 -5.53 -19.01 28.38
CA LEU A 386 -5.84 -20.18 27.56
C LEU A 386 -4.87 -21.34 27.90
N ASP A 387 -5.22 -22.56 27.48
CA ASP A 387 -4.48 -23.78 27.80
C ASP A 387 -3.08 -23.86 27.16
N ASN A 388 -2.83 -23.05 26.13
CA ASN A 388 -1.62 -23.02 25.32
C ASN A 388 -0.65 -21.87 25.68
N GLU A 389 -0.68 -21.39 26.93
CA GLU A 389 0.07 -20.23 27.43
C GLU A 389 -0.35 -18.86 26.86
N ASP A 390 -1.25 -18.83 25.89
CA ASP A 390 -1.84 -17.60 25.39
C ASP A 390 -2.85 -17.02 26.39
N ASN A 391 -3.16 -15.74 26.19
CA ASN A 391 -4.19 -15.05 26.93
C ASN A 391 -5.17 -14.44 25.93
N ILE A 392 -6.42 -14.32 26.35
CA ILE A 392 -7.47 -13.66 25.58
C ILE A 392 -8.08 -12.54 26.39
N ILE A 393 -8.16 -11.35 25.80
CA ILE A 393 -9.00 -10.26 26.29
C ILE A 393 -10.22 -10.18 25.38
N THR A 394 -11.41 -10.37 25.96
CA THR A 394 -12.66 -10.16 25.24
C THR A 394 -13.26 -8.83 25.65
N VAL A 395 -13.57 -7.98 24.66
CA VAL A 395 -14.11 -6.63 24.87
C VAL A 395 -15.43 -6.48 24.15
N ALA A 396 -16.44 -5.99 24.85
CA ALA A 396 -17.66 -5.48 24.24
C ALA A 396 -17.68 -3.96 24.38
N ALA A 397 -17.74 -3.25 23.25
CA ALA A 397 -17.80 -1.80 23.15
C ALA A 397 -19.14 -1.39 22.51
N ILE A 398 -19.90 -0.52 23.16
CA ILE A 398 -21.30 -0.25 22.81
C ILE A 398 -21.55 1.24 22.72
N THR A 399 -22.27 1.62 21.68
CA THR A 399 -22.79 2.97 21.46
C THR A 399 -24.28 2.89 21.08
N ASN A 400 -24.87 4.00 20.64
CA ASN A 400 -26.26 4.02 20.18
C ASN A 400 -26.43 3.11 18.95
N LYS A 401 -27.27 2.07 19.05
CA LYS A 401 -27.58 1.08 17.99
C LYS A 401 -26.43 0.20 17.50
N LEU A 402 -25.21 0.33 18.02
CA LEU A 402 -24.06 -0.45 17.56
C LEU A 402 -23.33 -1.10 18.73
N ALA A 403 -22.85 -2.33 18.50
CA ALA A 403 -21.89 -2.97 19.37
C ALA A 403 -20.73 -3.56 18.57
N LEU A 404 -19.53 -3.41 19.10
CA LEU A 404 -18.30 -4.02 18.62
C LEU A 404 -17.85 -5.05 19.65
N LEU A 405 -17.77 -6.31 19.21
CA LEU A 405 -17.21 -7.42 19.98
C LEU A 405 -15.81 -7.71 19.45
N ILE A 406 -14.83 -7.78 20.36
CA ILE A 406 -13.43 -7.93 20.01
C ILE A 406 -12.81 -9.03 20.86
N TRP A 407 -11.99 -9.86 20.23
CA TRP A 407 -11.16 -10.86 20.89
C TRP A 407 -9.69 -10.57 20.58
N PHE A 408 -8.92 -10.23 21.62
CA PHE A 408 -7.47 -10.03 21.54
C PHE A 408 -6.78 -11.27 22.11
N THR A 409 -6.27 -12.14 21.25
CA THR A 409 -5.43 -13.27 21.66
C THR A 409 -3.98 -12.84 21.60
N TYR A 410 -3.20 -13.08 22.65
CA TYR A 410 -1.81 -12.66 22.70
C TYR A 410 -0.94 -13.55 23.60
N ASN A 411 0.37 -13.49 23.39
CA ASN A 411 1.38 -14.16 24.22
C ASN A 411 2.39 -13.16 24.80
N GLY A 412 2.67 -13.22 26.11
CA GLY A 412 3.65 -12.36 26.78
C GLY A 412 3.16 -10.97 27.19
N GLU A 413 3.84 -10.35 28.16
CA GLU A 413 3.42 -9.09 28.80
C GLU A 413 3.54 -7.87 27.87
N GLU A 414 4.56 -7.81 27.02
CA GLU A 414 4.73 -6.72 26.03
C GLU A 414 3.52 -6.65 25.07
N ASN A 415 3.04 -7.81 24.62
CA ASN A 415 1.89 -7.89 23.71
C ASN A 415 0.56 -7.62 24.42
N ARG A 416 0.48 -7.89 25.73
CA ARG A 416 -0.65 -7.48 26.56
C ARG A 416 -0.83 -5.96 26.52
N GLU A 417 0.25 -5.21 26.74
CA GLU A 417 0.18 -3.74 26.75
C GLU A 417 -0.22 -3.17 25.38
N ILE A 418 0.23 -3.78 24.27
CA ILE A 418 -0.24 -3.43 22.93
C ILE A 418 -1.76 -3.61 22.82
N CYS A 419 -2.31 -4.72 23.32
CA CYS A 419 -3.75 -4.98 23.32
C CYS A 419 -4.51 -3.97 24.19
N LEU A 420 -4.00 -3.62 25.36
CA LEU A 420 -4.62 -2.63 26.24
C LEU A 420 -4.63 -1.23 25.61
N ASP A 421 -3.54 -0.82 24.99
CA ASP A 421 -3.46 0.46 24.27
C ASP A 421 -4.44 0.49 23.09
N ALA A 422 -4.55 -0.62 22.35
CA ALA A 422 -5.53 -0.76 21.28
C ALA A 422 -6.96 -0.56 21.82
N ILE A 423 -7.32 -1.23 22.92
CA ILE A 423 -8.64 -1.10 23.57
C ILE A 423 -8.92 0.35 23.95
N LYS A 424 -7.99 1.03 24.64
CA LYS A 424 -8.18 2.44 25.05
C LYS A 424 -8.43 3.36 23.85
N SER A 425 -7.78 3.08 22.73
CA SER A 425 -7.80 3.91 21.53
C SER A 425 -9.07 3.79 20.67
N ILE A 426 -9.99 2.88 21.03
CA ILE A 426 -11.23 2.65 20.28
C ILE A 426 -12.07 3.94 20.26
N ARG A 427 -12.53 4.32 19.08
CA ARG A 427 -13.42 5.46 18.85
C ARG A 427 -14.49 5.10 17.84
N ILE A 428 -15.47 5.97 17.68
CA ILE A 428 -16.40 5.96 16.56
C ILE A 428 -16.20 7.28 15.83
N ASP A 429 -15.92 7.22 14.53
CA ASP A 429 -15.85 8.41 13.69
C ASP A 429 -17.28 8.72 13.20
N ASP A 430 -17.63 10.01 13.19
CA ASP A 430 -18.96 10.52 12.80
C ASP A 430 -19.28 10.37 11.30
#